data_AF-A0A1V3JUF8-F1
#
_entry.id   AF-A0A1V3JUF8-F1
#
_cell.length_a   1.000
_cell.length_b   1.000
_cell.length_c   1.000
_cell.angle_alpha   90.00
_cell.angle_beta   90.00
_cell.angle_gamma   90.00
#
_symmetry.space_group_name_H-M   'P 1'
#
loop_
_entity.id
_entity.type
_entity.pdbx_description
1 polymer ?
#
loop_
_entity_poly.entity_id
_entity_poly.type
_entity_poly.pdbx_seq_one_letter_code
_entity_poly.pdbx_strand_id
1 'polypeptide(L)'
;MTDENKIAYLEMIQGVINRTGTNSFMIKGWAVTLVSALFALSVENYKFLFIALIPILLFWYLDAFFLRQERLFRKLYDDVISKNNSDITFSMNTEGYCVDSQLKIAFSKTLVCFYGLLLFVVIMFLIVFLLSNLEYSSLLLDKFKAFCIFTEVN
;
A
#
# COMPACT_ATOMS: atom_id res chain seq x y z
N MET A 1 -14.65 21.51 35.37
CA MET A 1 -14.86 20.85 34.06
C MET A 1 -15.86 19.72 34.26
N THR A 2 -16.96 19.71 33.51
CA THR A 2 -18.03 18.71 33.62
C THR A 2 -17.64 17.43 32.87
N ASP A 3 -18.16 16.28 33.29
CA ASP A 3 -17.93 15.00 32.62
C ASP A 3 -18.43 15.00 31.17
N GLU A 4 -19.49 15.78 30.89
CA GLU A 4 -20.04 15.99 29.55
C GLU A 4 -19.00 16.57 28.56
N ASN A 5 -18.20 17.55 29.00
CA ASN A 5 -17.16 18.13 28.14
C ASN A 5 -16.06 17.12 27.81
N LYS A 6 -15.71 16.24 28.76
CA LYS A 6 -14.73 15.18 28.54
C LYS A 6 -15.27 14.14 27.56
N ILE A 7 -16.53 13.74 27.69
CA ILE A 7 -17.20 12.80 26.77
C ILE A 7 -17.22 13.38 25.34
N ALA A 8 -17.70 14.62 25.17
CA ALA A 8 -17.76 15.26 23.86
C ALA A 8 -16.37 15.37 23.19
N TYR A 9 -15.33 15.60 23.98
CA TYR A 9 -13.96 15.63 23.47
C TYR A 9 -13.44 14.27 23.04
N LEU A 10 -13.71 13.22 23.83
CA LEU A 10 -13.38 11.84 23.46
C LEU A 10 -14.13 11.41 22.19
N GLU A 11 -15.39 11.81 22.02
CA GLU A 11 -16.16 11.59 20.79
C GLU A 11 -15.53 12.29 19.59
N MET A 12 -15.02 13.52 19.76
CA MET A 12 -14.33 14.24 18.71
C MET A 12 -13.03 13.51 18.28
N ILE A 13 -12.24 13.01 19.23
CA ILE A 13 -11.03 12.20 18.95
C ILE A 13 -11.42 10.90 18.23
N GLN A 14 -12.45 10.21 18.72
CA GLN A 14 -12.96 8.98 18.10
C GLN A 14 -13.44 9.24 16.66
N GLY A 15 -14.07 10.39 16.39
CA GLY A 15 -14.44 10.81 15.04
C GLY A 15 -13.25 10.91 14.09
N VAL A 16 -12.11 11.44 14.57
CA VAL A 16 -10.86 11.50 13.79
C VAL A 16 -10.29 10.09 13.54
N ILE A 17 -10.31 9.21 14.54
CA ILE A 17 -9.87 7.81 14.40
C ILE A 17 -10.71 7.09 13.33
N ASN A 18 -12.04 7.22 13.41
CA ASN A 18 -12.97 6.61 12.46
C ASN A 18 -12.72 7.11 11.03
N ARG A 19 -12.56 8.42 10.84
CA ARG A 19 -12.26 9.01 9.52
C ARG A 19 -10.93 8.51 8.96
N THR A 20 -9.91 8.38 9.81
CA THR A 20 -8.61 7.82 9.42
C THR A 20 -8.74 6.36 8.97
N GLY A 21 -9.51 5.54 9.70
CA GLY A 21 -9.81 4.17 9.31
C GLY A 21 -10.55 4.06 7.97
N THR A 22 -11.56 4.91 7.75
CA THR A 22 -12.28 4.98 6.47
C THR A 22 -11.37 5.40 5.32
N ASN A 23 -10.51 6.41 5.51
CA ASN A 23 -9.56 6.83 4.49
C ASN A 23 -8.56 5.72 4.13
N SER A 24 -8.03 4.99 5.13
CA SER A 24 -7.16 3.82 4.94
C SER A 24 -7.86 2.73 4.12
N PHE A 25 -9.13 2.45 4.40
CA PHE A 25 -9.90 1.49 3.60
C PHE A 25 -10.11 1.96 2.15
N MET A 26 -10.44 3.24 1.95
CA MET A 26 -10.64 3.81 0.61
C MET A 26 -9.40 3.69 -0.27
N ILE A 27 -8.21 4.01 0.25
CA ILE A 27 -6.98 3.93 -0.55
C ILE A 27 -6.59 2.50 -0.90
N LYS A 28 -6.95 1.50 -0.07
CA LYS A 28 -6.80 0.07 -0.42
C LYS A 28 -7.70 -0.31 -1.59
N GLY A 29 -8.94 0.18 -1.58
CA GLY A 29 -9.86 0.05 -2.72
C GLY A 29 -9.28 0.65 -4.00
N TRP A 30 -8.78 1.90 -3.93
CA TRP A 30 -8.15 2.57 -5.06
C TRP A 30 -6.89 1.86 -5.57
N ALA A 31 -6.09 1.28 -4.67
CA ALA A 31 -4.94 0.47 -5.07
C ALA A 31 -5.37 -0.73 -5.91
N VAL A 32 -6.38 -1.50 -5.47
CA VAL A 32 -6.90 -2.65 -6.22
C VAL A 32 -7.48 -2.21 -7.56
N THR A 33 -8.28 -1.13 -7.60
CA THR A 33 -8.90 -0.63 -8.82
C THR A 33 -7.85 -0.19 -9.85
N LEU A 34 -6.87 0.61 -9.46
CA LEU A 34 -5.84 1.10 -10.38
C LEU A 34 -4.92 -0.02 -10.88
N VAL A 35 -4.54 -0.94 -9.99
CA VAL A 35 -3.75 -2.11 -10.40
C VAL A 35 -4.53 -3.00 -11.36
N SER A 36 -5.81 -3.24 -11.11
CA SER A 36 -6.66 -4.05 -12.00
C SER A 36 -6.84 -3.39 -13.38
N ALA A 37 -7.01 -2.06 -13.41
CA ALA A 37 -7.10 -1.31 -14.67
C ALA A 37 -5.80 -1.38 -15.47
N LEU A 38 -4.64 -1.17 -14.83
CA LEU A 38 -3.33 -1.28 -15.47
C LEU A 38 -3.02 -2.72 -15.91
N PHE A 39 -3.50 -3.69 -15.14
CA PHE A 39 -3.40 -5.10 -15.48
C PHE A 39 -4.21 -5.41 -16.75
N ALA A 40 -5.44 -4.90 -16.88
CA ALA A 40 -6.22 -5.05 -18.10
C ALA A 40 -5.53 -4.41 -19.31
N LEU A 41 -4.97 -3.21 -19.16
CA LEU A 41 -4.22 -2.52 -20.22
C LEU A 41 -2.92 -3.25 -20.61
N SER A 42 -2.38 -4.08 -19.73
CA SER A 42 -1.14 -4.82 -20.00
C SER A 42 -1.28 -5.88 -21.10
N VAL A 43 -2.51 -6.26 -21.45
CA VAL A 43 -2.81 -7.15 -22.58
C VAL A 43 -2.36 -6.52 -23.90
N GLU A 44 -2.54 -5.21 -24.06
CA GLU A 44 -2.09 -4.48 -25.25
C GLU A 44 -0.61 -4.12 -25.17
N ASN A 45 -0.13 -3.76 -23.98
CA ASN A 45 1.25 -3.36 -23.77
C ASN A 45 1.75 -3.73 -22.37
N TYR A 46 2.60 -4.75 -22.30
CA TYR A 46 3.18 -5.27 -21.06
C TYR A 46 3.88 -4.19 -20.21
N LYS A 47 4.28 -3.05 -20.78
CA LYS A 47 4.88 -1.93 -20.04
C LYS A 47 3.96 -1.41 -18.93
N PHE A 48 2.64 -1.57 -19.06
CA PHE A 48 1.69 -1.18 -18.03
C PHE A 48 1.82 -2.00 -16.73
N LEU A 49 2.38 -3.22 -16.76
CA LEU A 49 2.70 -3.98 -15.53
C LEU A 49 3.78 -3.28 -14.69
N PHE A 50 4.78 -2.67 -15.33
CA PHE A 50 5.79 -1.89 -14.61
C PHE A 50 5.19 -0.61 -14.01
N ILE A 51 4.27 0.02 -14.74
CA ILE A 51 3.56 1.22 -14.26
C ILE A 51 2.69 0.87 -13.06
N ALA A 52 2.12 -0.33 -12.98
CA ALA A 52 1.29 -0.79 -11.86
C ALA A 52 2.05 -0.86 -10.52
N LEU A 53 3.38 -0.95 -10.53
CA LEU A 53 4.18 -0.92 -9.29
C LEU A 53 4.12 0.46 -8.60
N ILE A 54 3.98 1.54 -9.36
CA ILE A 54 3.96 2.91 -8.85
C ILE A 54 2.79 3.15 -7.89
N PRO A 55 1.50 2.94 -8.28
CA PRO A 55 0.38 3.13 -7.37
C PRO A 55 0.43 2.17 -6.19
N ILE A 56 0.96 0.95 -6.34
CA ILE A 56 1.10 0.00 -5.24
C ILE A 56 2.02 0.59 -4.15
N LEU A 57 3.22 1.03 -4.51
CA LEU A 57 4.18 1.59 -3.56
C LEU A 57 3.67 2.89 -2.94
N LEU A 58 3.04 3.76 -3.75
CA LEU A 58 2.49 5.03 -3.30
C LEU A 58 1.36 4.83 -2.30
N PHE A 59 0.39 3.97 -2.59
CA PHE A 59 -0.71 3.69 -1.67
C PHE A 59 -0.25 2.92 -0.44
N TRP A 60 0.77 2.05 -0.56
CA TRP A 60 1.34 1.37 0.60
C TRP A 60 1.95 2.37 1.58
N TYR A 61 2.73 3.33 1.09
CA TYR A 61 3.30 4.39 1.92
C TYR A 61 2.22 5.29 2.55
N LEU A 62 1.17 5.63 1.78
CA LEU A 62 0.06 6.45 2.26
C LEU A 62 -0.81 5.71 3.30
N ASP A 63 -0.99 4.40 3.17
CA ASP A 63 -1.71 3.60 4.16
C ASP A 63 -0.94 3.51 5.47
N ALA A 64 0.38 3.44 5.41
CA ALA A 64 1.23 3.53 6.58
C ALA A 64 1.10 4.88 7.30
N PHE A 65 0.93 5.98 6.54
CA PHE A 65 0.66 7.30 7.09
C PHE A 65 -0.65 7.30 7.88
N PHE A 66 -1.75 6.83 7.30
CA PHE A 66 -3.05 6.79 8.00
C PHE A 66 -2.99 5.91 9.25
N LEU A 67 -2.38 4.73 9.17
CA LEU A 67 -2.23 3.87 10.36
C LEU A 67 -1.35 4.53 11.44
N ARG A 68 -0.34 5.31 11.06
CA ARG A 68 0.46 6.10 12.02
C ARG A 68 -0.38 7.17 12.70
N GLN A 69 -1.17 7.92 11.95
CA GLN A 69 -2.06 8.95 12.50
C GLN A 69 -3.09 8.32 13.45
N GLU A 70 -3.67 7.18 13.07
CA GLU A 70 -4.59 6.44 13.94
C GLU A 70 -3.96 6.09 15.29
N ARG A 71 -2.71 5.57 15.29
CA ARG A 71 -1.98 5.24 16.52
C ARG A 71 -1.70 6.47 17.38
N LEU A 72 -1.38 7.61 16.76
CA LEU A 72 -1.18 8.88 17.47
C LEU A 72 -2.47 9.35 18.17
N PHE A 73 -3.60 9.32 17.45
CA PHE A 73 -4.89 9.69 18.03
C PHE A 73 -5.38 8.70 19.09
N ARG A 74 -5.08 7.40 18.96
CA ARG A 74 -5.33 6.42 20.03
C ARG A 74 -4.54 6.75 21.30
N LYS A 75 -3.26 7.15 21.19
CA LYS A 75 -2.47 7.59 22.35
C LYS A 75 -3.02 8.86 23.00
N LEU A 76 -3.47 9.83 22.19
CA LEU A 76 -4.16 11.01 22.69
C LEU A 76 -5.46 10.63 23.43
N TYR A 77 -6.24 9.71 22.87
CA TYR A 77 -7.46 9.20 23.48
C TYR A 77 -7.19 8.54 24.85
N ASP A 78 -6.22 7.64 24.92
CA ASP A 78 -5.83 6.94 26.15
C ASP A 78 -5.33 7.92 27.23
N ASP A 79 -4.54 8.92 26.85
CA ASP A 79 -4.05 9.96 27.75
C ASP A 79 -5.19 10.80 28.35
N VAL A 80 -6.17 11.19 27.53
CA VAL A 80 -7.35 11.95 28.00
C VAL A 80 -8.20 11.14 28.98
N ILE A 81 -8.35 9.83 28.75
CA ILE A 81 -9.06 8.94 29.70
C ILE A 81 -8.39 8.98 31.06
N SER A 82 -7.05 8.88 31.09
CA SER A 82 -6.25 8.79 32.32
C SER A 82 -6.18 10.09 33.14
N LYS A 83 -6.50 11.24 32.54
CA LYS A 83 -6.41 12.57 33.18
C LYS A 83 -7.69 12.95 33.93
N ASN A 84 -7.49 13.68 35.03
CA ASN A 84 -8.57 14.35 35.75
C ASN A 84 -9.11 15.52 34.93
N ASN A 85 -10.39 15.86 35.14
CA ASN A 85 -11.09 16.90 34.39
C ASN A 85 -10.43 18.28 34.47
N SER A 86 -9.65 18.59 35.51
CA SER A 86 -8.90 19.85 35.65
C SER A 86 -7.69 19.96 34.73
N ASP A 87 -7.12 18.84 34.29
CA ASP A 87 -5.80 18.77 33.65
C ASP A 87 -5.91 18.55 32.14
N ILE A 88 -7.13 18.42 31.62
CA ILE A 88 -7.41 18.18 30.20
C ILE A 88 -7.32 19.50 29.43
N THR A 89 -6.37 19.55 28.52
CA THR A 89 -6.33 20.57 27.46
C THR A 89 -7.04 20.03 26.23
N PHE A 90 -8.10 20.69 25.78
CA PHE A 90 -8.86 20.33 24.58
C PHE A 90 -8.11 20.68 23.29
N SER A 91 -7.02 19.96 23.00
CA SER A 91 -6.16 20.18 21.85
C SER A 91 -6.00 18.92 21.01
N MET A 92 -6.23 19.04 19.70
CA MET A 92 -6.00 17.95 18.73
C MET A 92 -4.52 17.77 18.35
N ASN A 93 -3.59 18.40 19.09
CA ASN A 93 -2.17 18.23 18.83
C ASN A 93 -1.70 16.83 19.29
N THR A 94 -1.04 16.10 18.39
CA THR A 94 -0.48 14.77 18.66
C THR A 94 1.06 14.75 18.71
N GLU A 95 1.73 15.89 18.57
CA GLU A 95 3.20 16.01 18.54
C GLU A 95 3.87 15.48 19.82
N GLY A 96 3.18 15.53 20.97
CA GLY A 96 3.67 15.02 22.24
C GLY A 96 3.67 13.48 22.36
N TYR A 97 3.06 12.76 21.40
CA TYR A 97 2.99 11.30 21.45
C TYR A 97 3.97 10.67 20.45
N CYS A 98 4.78 9.74 20.96
CA CYS A 98 5.71 8.99 20.11
C CYS A 98 5.07 7.69 19.64
N VAL A 99 5.06 7.44 18.34
CA VAL A 99 4.71 6.15 17.74
C VAL A 99 5.84 5.68 16.82
N ASP A 100 5.77 4.43 16.36
CA ASP A 100 6.72 3.92 15.38
C ASP A 100 6.83 4.83 14.14
N SER A 101 8.00 4.81 13.51
CA SER A 101 8.21 5.53 12.25
C SER A 101 7.28 4.99 11.16
N GLN A 102 6.89 5.86 10.23
CA GLN A 102 5.99 5.49 9.15
C GLN A 102 6.52 4.31 8.31
N LEU A 103 7.82 4.25 8.08
CA LEU A 103 8.46 3.13 7.39
C LEU A 103 8.29 1.82 8.16
N LYS A 104 8.51 1.81 9.48
CA LYS A 104 8.32 0.61 10.30
C LYS A 104 6.84 0.16 10.30
N ILE A 105 5.91 1.12 10.26
CA ILE A 105 4.47 0.85 10.16
C ILE A 105 4.11 0.28 8.77
N ALA A 106 4.74 0.77 7.70
CA ALA A 106 4.55 0.24 6.35
C ALA A 106 4.87 -1.26 6.29
N PHE A 107 5.90 -1.69 7.02
CA PHE A 107 6.28 -3.11 7.16
C PHE A 107 5.52 -3.88 8.25
N SER A 108 4.40 -3.36 8.76
CA SER A 108 3.57 -4.11 9.70
C SER A 108 2.84 -5.27 9.02
N LYS A 109 2.51 -6.31 9.81
CA LYS A 109 1.90 -7.56 9.30
C LYS A 109 0.67 -7.32 8.42
N THR A 110 -0.19 -6.38 8.79
CA THR A 110 -1.44 -6.10 8.06
C THR A 110 -1.19 -5.44 6.70
N LEU A 111 -0.30 -4.44 6.63
CA LEU A 111 0.03 -3.76 5.38
C LEU A 111 0.87 -4.66 4.45
N VAL A 112 1.87 -5.36 5.00
CA VAL A 112 2.69 -6.32 4.23
C VAL A 112 1.83 -7.44 3.67
N CYS A 113 0.85 -7.96 4.43
CA CYS A 113 -0.05 -8.98 3.91
C CYS A 113 -0.85 -8.47 2.70
N PHE A 114 -1.43 -7.26 2.79
CA PHE A 114 -2.25 -6.70 1.72
C PHE A 114 -1.44 -6.27 0.50
N TYR A 115 -0.47 -5.37 0.69
CA TYR A 115 0.34 -4.83 -0.41
C TYR A 115 1.38 -5.83 -0.91
N GLY A 116 1.87 -6.73 -0.06
CA GLY A 116 2.74 -7.83 -0.45
C GLY A 116 2.02 -8.85 -1.34
N LEU A 117 0.74 -9.16 -1.07
CA LEU A 117 -0.06 -9.99 -1.96
C LEU A 117 -0.28 -9.30 -3.33
N LEU A 118 -0.61 -8.01 -3.32
CA LEU A 118 -0.74 -7.21 -4.55
C LEU A 118 0.55 -7.17 -5.37
N LEU A 119 1.69 -6.91 -4.72
CA LEU A 119 3.01 -6.95 -5.36
C LEU A 119 3.33 -8.35 -5.90
N PHE A 120 3.07 -9.39 -5.11
CA PHE A 120 3.33 -10.77 -5.50
C PHE A 120 2.60 -11.12 -6.79
N VAL A 121 1.33 -10.74 -6.92
CA VAL A 121 0.57 -10.97 -8.16
C VAL A 121 1.23 -10.26 -9.34
N VAL A 122 1.52 -8.96 -9.24
CA VAL A 122 2.15 -8.21 -10.35
C VAL A 122 3.53 -8.77 -10.72
N ILE A 123 4.35 -9.12 -9.72
CA ILE A 123 5.68 -9.70 -9.92
C ILE A 123 5.59 -11.08 -10.56
N MET A 124 4.64 -11.92 -10.14
CA MET A 124 4.42 -13.24 -10.73
C MET A 124 4.10 -13.13 -12.23
N PHE A 125 3.22 -12.21 -12.61
CA PHE A 125 2.94 -11.93 -14.02
C PHE A 125 4.15 -11.40 -14.80
N LEU A 126 4.94 -10.51 -14.20
CA LEU A 126 6.19 -10.02 -14.81
C LEU A 126 7.20 -11.16 -15.04
N ILE A 127 7.33 -12.09 -14.09
CA ILE A 127 8.23 -13.25 -14.22
C ILE A 127 7.75 -14.16 -15.35
N VAL A 128 6.47 -14.51 -15.39
CA VAL A 128 5.89 -15.35 -16.47
C VAL A 128 6.14 -14.71 -17.83
N PHE A 129 5.90 -13.41 -17.95
CA PHE A 129 6.18 -12.66 -19.17
C PHE A 129 7.66 -12.71 -19.56
N LEU A 130 8.58 -12.51 -18.60
CA LEU A 130 10.02 -12.57 -18.86
C LEU A 130 10.46 -13.96 -19.34
N LEU A 131 9.96 -15.03 -18.71
CA LEU A 131 10.25 -16.41 -19.10
C LEU A 131 9.73 -16.71 -20.51
N SER A 132 8.50 -16.30 -20.84
CA SER A 132 7.93 -16.49 -22.19
C SER A 132 8.75 -15.81 -23.29
N ASN A 133 9.28 -14.60 -23.03
CA ASN A 133 10.13 -13.90 -23.98
C ASN A 133 11.51 -14.55 -24.15
N LEU A 134 12.09 -15.07 -23.06
CA LEU A 134 13.36 -15.80 -23.12
C LEU A 134 13.24 -17.07 -23.96
N GLU A 135 12.17 -17.84 -23.76
CA GLU A 135 11.89 -19.06 -24.54
C GLU A 135 11.71 -18.74 -26.03
N TYR A 136 10.94 -17.71 -26.36
CA TYR A 136 10.76 -17.25 -27.74
C TYR A 136 12.08 -16.82 -28.41
N SER A 137 12.95 -16.13 -27.66
CA SER A 137 14.27 -15.70 -28.16
C SER A 137 15.20 -16.88 -28.45
N SER A 138 15.18 -17.92 -27.60
CA SER A 138 15.97 -19.14 -27.80
C SER A 138 15.49 -19.96 -29.00
N LEU A 139 14.16 -20.11 -29.14
CA LEU A 139 13.54 -20.80 -30.27
C LEU A 139 13.85 -20.11 -31.61
N LEU A 140 13.84 -18.78 -31.64
CA LEU A 140 14.22 -18.01 -32.83
C LEU A 140 15.70 -18.23 -33.18
N LEU A 141 16.61 -18.17 -32.20
CA LEU A 141 18.03 -18.41 -32.43
C LEU A 141 18.31 -19.81 -32.99
N ASP A 142 17.61 -20.83 -32.49
CA ASP A 142 17.74 -22.21 -32.98
C ASP A 142 17.20 -22.35 -34.41
N LYS A 143 16.06 -21.73 -34.73
CA LYS A 143 15.54 -21.69 -36.10
C LYS A 143 16.47 -20.95 -37.06
N PHE A 144 17.07 -19.83 -36.63
CA PHE A 144 18.03 -19.08 -37.42
C PHE A 144 19.31 -19.88 -37.68
N LYS A 145 19.86 -20.55 -36.66
CA LYS A 145 21.02 -21.44 -36.84
C LYS A 145 20.72 -22.59 -37.80
N ALA A 146 19.57 -23.25 -37.65
CA ALA A 146 19.16 -24.33 -38.55
C ALA A 146 19.01 -23.85 -40.00
N PHE A 147 18.47 -22.64 -40.21
CA PHE A 147 18.36 -22.03 -41.54
C PHE A 147 19.73 -21.70 -42.14
N CYS A 148 20.65 -21.10 -41.38
CA CYS A 148 22.00 -20.79 -41.85
C CYS A 148 22.78 -22.06 -42.24
N ILE A 149 22.68 -23.13 -41.46
CA ILE A 149 23.31 -24.43 -41.77
C ILE A 149 22.75 -25.00 -43.09
N PHE A 150 21.45 -24.84 -43.35
CA PHE A 150 20.84 -25.33 -44.59
C PHE A 150 21.32 -24.57 -45.84
N THR A 151 21.60 -23.27 -45.72
CA THR A 151 22.15 -22.46 -46.83
C THR A 151 23.64 -22.65 -47.09
N GLU A 152 24.40 -23.21 -46.15
CA GLU A 152 25.84 -23.46 -46.31
C GLU A 152 26.14 -24.82 -46.97
N VAL A 153 25.16 -25.73 -46.96
CA VAL A 153 25.27 -27.11 -47.47
C VAL A 153 24.73 -27.27 -48.89
N ASN A 154 24.19 -26.21 -49.50
CA ASN A 154 23.58 -26.19 -50.83
C ASN A 154 24.26 -25.16 -51.73
#